data_AF-A0A5M8SCM9-F1
#
_entry.id   AF-A0A5M8SCM9-F1
#
_cell.length_a   1.000
_cell.length_b   1.000
_cell.length_c   1.000
_cell.angle_alpha   90.00
_cell.angle_beta   90.00
_cell.angle_gamma   90.00
#
_symmetry.space_group_name_H-M   'P 1'
#
loop_
_entity.id
_entity.type
_entity.pdbx_description
1 polymer ?
#
loop_
_entity_poly.entity_id
_entity_poly.type
_entity_poly.pdbx_seq_one_letter_code
_entity_poly.pdbx_strand_id
1 'polypeptide(L)'
;MQGDIVGKLNRELHEPIRQERQVVYFLVEARKLLEQQDVLGNFNDFKLCSDWAVHPKLRGPAAQQILAYFNAFEVEHVKSGVTLHEFQPKPLKDFLSLTSFRAEMMAGLEPYGVEVGRIATDDFWKPFVQCYMSVIQDCPLEAWEQNATHVSHVSAQAWPEEMANGMFPGKRVVQWNWTLAGTKQVKDACALI
;
A
#
# COMPACT_ATOMS: atom_id res chain seq x y z
N MET A 1 -2.02 0.02 29.12
CA MET A 1 -1.39 0.55 27.88
C MET A 1 -2.05 -0.05 26.63
N GLN A 2 -2.07 -1.37 26.46
CA GLN A 2 -2.76 -2.02 25.32
C GLN A 2 -4.24 -1.62 25.16
N GLY A 3 -5.02 -1.64 26.26
CA GLY A 3 -6.43 -1.23 26.21
C GLY A 3 -6.66 0.23 25.81
N ASP A 4 -5.67 1.11 26.05
CA ASP A 4 -5.72 2.52 25.61
C ASP A 4 -5.48 2.62 24.09
N ILE A 5 -4.57 1.81 23.53
CA ILE A 5 -4.32 1.74 22.08
C ILE A 5 -5.53 1.17 21.34
N VAL A 6 -6.11 0.07 21.82
CA VAL A 6 -7.32 -0.54 21.23
C VAL A 6 -8.48 0.45 21.24
N GLY A 7 -8.70 1.15 22.36
CA GLY A 7 -9.73 2.18 22.45
C GLY A 7 -9.54 3.34 21.47
N LYS A 8 -8.29 3.76 21.21
CA LYS A 8 -7.96 4.76 20.18
C LYS A 8 -8.25 4.24 18.77
N LEU A 9 -7.79 3.02 18.45
CA LEU A 9 -8.03 2.41 17.14
C LEU A 9 -9.52 2.27 16.85
N ASN A 10 -10.30 1.76 17.81
CA ASN A 10 -11.75 1.63 17.63
C ASN A 10 -12.42 3.00 17.45
N ARG A 11 -11.97 4.05 18.16
CA ARG A 11 -12.49 5.41 17.93
C ARG A 11 -12.22 5.89 16.50
N GLU A 12 -10.98 5.74 16.02
CA GLU A 12 -10.62 6.13 14.65
C GLU A 12 -11.40 5.34 13.60
N LEU A 13 -11.62 4.04 13.82
CA LEU A 13 -12.45 3.22 12.93
C LEU A 13 -13.88 3.75 12.86
N HIS A 14 -14.42 4.27 13.98
CA HIS A 14 -15.78 4.79 14.02
C HIS A 14 -15.96 6.15 13.34
N GLU A 15 -14.88 6.89 13.13
CA GLU A 15 -14.90 8.15 12.42
C GLU A 15 -14.78 7.95 10.90
N PRO A 16 -15.46 8.78 10.07
CA PRO A 16 -15.20 8.79 8.64
C PRO A 16 -13.76 9.26 8.36
N ILE A 17 -13.04 8.55 7.49
CA ILE A 17 -11.72 8.98 7.02
C ILE A 17 -11.90 10.14 6.03
N ARG A 18 -11.27 11.28 6.34
CA ARG A 18 -11.36 12.52 5.55
C ARG A 18 -10.00 13.16 5.29
N GLN A 19 -8.98 12.80 6.07
CA GLN A 19 -7.68 13.45 6.06
C GLN A 19 -6.55 12.43 6.22
N GLU A 20 -5.41 12.73 5.60
CA GLU A 20 -4.16 11.97 5.70
C GLU A 20 -3.77 11.66 7.14
N ARG A 21 -3.88 12.65 8.03
CA ARG A 21 -3.51 12.50 9.45
C ARG A 21 -4.23 11.35 10.16
N GLN A 22 -5.48 11.03 9.76
CA GLN A 22 -6.24 9.93 10.37
C GLN A 22 -5.64 8.59 9.97
N VAL A 23 -5.26 8.44 8.69
CA VAL A 23 -4.59 7.23 8.20
C VAL A 23 -3.24 7.04 8.87
N VAL A 24 -2.41 8.09 8.92
CA VAL A 24 -1.08 8.01 9.55
C VAL A 24 -1.21 7.64 11.03
N TYR A 25 -2.11 8.32 11.76
CA TYR A 25 -2.34 8.03 13.17
C TYR A 25 -2.81 6.59 13.38
N PHE A 26 -3.78 6.12 12.57
CA PHE A 26 -4.27 4.74 12.62
C PHE A 26 -3.13 3.73 12.41
N LEU A 27 -2.31 3.91 11.37
CA LEU A 27 -1.20 3.01 11.04
C LEU A 27 -0.14 2.98 12.15
N VAL A 28 0.17 4.13 12.74
CA VAL A 28 1.13 4.23 13.84
C VAL A 28 0.61 3.51 15.09
N GLU A 29 -0.64 3.73 15.49
CA GLU A 29 -1.22 3.06 16.66
C GLU A 29 -1.38 1.54 16.43
N ALA A 30 -1.80 1.13 15.23
CA ALA A 30 -1.92 -0.28 14.85
C ALA A 30 -0.55 -0.96 14.89
N ARG A 31 0.49 -0.32 14.35
CA ARG A 31 1.87 -0.82 14.41
C ARG A 31 2.35 -0.97 15.85
N LYS A 32 2.19 0.07 16.69
CA LYS A 32 2.57 0.01 18.12
C LYS A 32 1.91 -1.18 18.82
N LEU A 33 0.64 -1.45 18.52
CA LEU A 33 -0.05 -2.61 19.07
C LEU A 33 0.65 -3.91 18.67
N LEU A 34 0.92 -4.13 17.39
CA LEU A 34 1.57 -5.37 16.92
C LEU A 34 3.03 -5.51 17.39
N GLU A 35 3.77 -4.41 17.52
CA GLU A 35 5.13 -4.41 18.08
C GLU A 35 5.11 -4.76 19.57
N GLN A 36 4.16 -4.24 20.35
CA GLN A 36 4.02 -4.59 21.77
C GLN A 36 3.72 -6.06 22.02
N GLN A 37 3.13 -6.73 21.03
CA GLN A 37 2.78 -8.15 21.10
C GLN A 37 3.85 -9.05 20.44
N ASP A 38 4.93 -8.47 19.91
CA ASP A 38 6.00 -9.17 19.19
C ASP A 38 5.51 -10.01 17.99
N VAL A 39 4.45 -9.55 17.30
CA VAL A 39 3.85 -10.24 16.15
C VAL A 39 3.95 -9.47 14.83
N LEU A 40 4.44 -8.22 14.85
CA LEU A 40 4.53 -7.39 13.63
C LEU A 40 5.29 -8.09 12.49
N GLY A 41 6.31 -8.89 12.82
CA GLY A 41 7.09 -9.65 11.83
C GLY A 41 6.30 -10.69 11.04
N ASN A 42 5.09 -11.06 11.49
CA ASN A 42 4.21 -11.99 10.78
C ASN A 42 3.36 -11.30 9.69
N PHE A 43 3.37 -9.97 9.64
CA PHE A 43 2.51 -9.15 8.77
C PHE A 43 3.39 -8.23 7.90
N ASN A 44 3.98 -8.79 6.86
CA ASN A 44 5.00 -8.12 6.05
C ASN A 44 4.44 -6.96 5.21
N ASP A 45 3.27 -7.12 4.62
CA ASP A 45 2.63 -6.10 3.79
C ASP A 45 2.08 -4.96 4.65
N PHE A 46 1.52 -5.27 5.83
CA PHE A 46 1.16 -4.27 6.83
C PHE A 46 2.38 -3.51 7.33
N LYS A 47 3.46 -4.22 7.66
CA LYS A 47 4.71 -3.60 8.11
C LYS A 47 5.27 -2.67 7.02
N LEU A 48 5.33 -3.14 5.78
CA LEU A 48 5.79 -2.35 4.64
C LEU A 48 4.96 -1.06 4.49
N CYS A 49 3.63 -1.17 4.44
CA CYS A 49 2.75 -0.02 4.23
C CYS A 49 2.77 0.96 5.41
N SER A 50 2.84 0.46 6.65
CA SER A 50 2.96 1.31 7.85
C SER A 50 4.32 1.98 7.96
N ASP A 51 5.41 1.30 7.59
CA ASP A 51 6.75 1.93 7.44
C ASP A 51 6.70 3.02 6.36
N TRP A 52 6.11 2.72 5.21
CA TRP A 52 6.04 3.65 4.09
C TRP A 52 5.34 4.97 4.45
N ALA A 53 4.23 4.90 5.17
CA ALA A 53 3.45 6.06 5.58
C ALA A 53 4.22 7.08 6.45
N VAL A 54 5.33 6.68 7.08
CA VAL A 54 6.09 7.52 8.02
C VAL A 54 7.52 7.80 7.57
N HIS A 55 7.95 7.25 6.44
CA HIS A 55 9.30 7.43 5.92
C HIS A 55 9.28 8.23 4.62
N PRO A 56 10.06 9.34 4.52
CA PRO A 56 10.10 10.17 3.31
C PRO A 56 10.65 9.41 2.09
N LYS A 57 11.42 8.35 2.35
CA LYS A 57 11.95 7.40 1.36
C LYS A 57 12.00 6.04 2.03
N LEU A 58 11.36 5.03 1.46
CA LEU A 58 11.42 3.69 2.03
C LEU A 58 12.51 2.88 1.32
N ARG A 59 13.40 2.33 2.12
CA ARG A 59 14.55 1.54 1.69
C ARG A 59 14.68 0.27 2.52
N GLY A 60 15.51 -0.66 2.05
CA GLY A 60 15.78 -1.92 2.73
C GLY A 60 15.08 -3.14 2.08
N PRO A 61 15.11 -4.31 2.74
CA PRO A 61 14.74 -5.59 2.12
C PRO A 61 13.32 -5.63 1.56
N ALA A 62 12.34 -5.10 2.31
CA ALA A 62 10.94 -5.11 1.87
C ALA A 62 10.71 -4.21 0.64
N ALA A 63 11.35 -3.03 0.59
CA ALA A 63 11.32 -2.18 -0.59
C ALA A 63 12.01 -2.86 -1.79
N GLN A 64 13.14 -3.55 -1.59
CA GLN A 64 13.80 -4.31 -2.65
C GLN A 64 12.94 -5.45 -3.19
N GLN A 65 12.19 -6.12 -2.32
CA GLN A 65 11.28 -7.19 -2.74
C GLN A 65 10.18 -6.68 -3.66
N ILE A 66 9.58 -5.53 -3.35
CA ILE A 66 8.60 -4.89 -4.24
C ILE A 66 9.26 -4.48 -5.57
N LEU A 67 10.41 -3.82 -5.52
CA LEU A 67 11.15 -3.43 -6.72
C LEU A 67 11.49 -4.63 -7.62
N ALA A 68 11.82 -5.78 -7.02
CA ALA A 68 12.06 -7.01 -7.76
C ALA A 68 10.82 -7.51 -8.52
N TYR A 69 9.60 -7.31 -8.00
CA TYR A 69 8.37 -7.64 -8.72
C TYR A 69 8.17 -6.76 -9.97
N PHE A 70 8.38 -5.45 -9.84
CA PHE A 70 8.34 -4.54 -11.00
C PHE A 70 9.47 -4.85 -12.00
N ASN A 71 10.66 -5.19 -11.51
CA ASN A 71 11.78 -5.58 -12.35
C ASN A 71 11.49 -6.87 -13.14
N ALA A 72 10.89 -7.88 -12.50
CA ALA A 72 10.49 -9.11 -13.16
C ALA A 72 9.43 -8.84 -14.25
N PHE A 73 8.48 -7.95 -13.97
CA PHE A 73 7.51 -7.50 -14.97
C PHE A 73 8.19 -6.85 -16.17
N GLU A 74 9.09 -5.88 -15.95
CA GLU A 74 9.76 -5.17 -17.03
C GLU A 74 10.60 -6.08 -17.92
N VAL A 75 11.31 -7.05 -17.32
CA VAL A 75 12.08 -8.05 -18.07
C VAL A 75 11.16 -8.87 -18.98
N GLU A 76 10.02 -9.32 -18.48
CA GLU A 76 9.07 -10.10 -19.28
C GLU A 76 8.36 -9.23 -20.32
N HIS A 77 7.98 -8.00 -19.99
CA HIS A 77 7.39 -7.04 -20.92
C HIS A 77 8.30 -6.76 -22.11
N VAL A 78 9.60 -6.54 -21.89
CA VAL A 78 10.59 -6.34 -22.97
C VAL A 78 10.75 -7.60 -23.82
N LYS A 79 10.66 -8.78 -23.22
CA LYS A 79 10.87 -10.06 -23.89
C LYS A 79 9.69 -10.49 -24.75
N SER A 80 8.46 -10.36 -24.24
CA SER A 80 7.25 -10.94 -24.85
C SER A 80 6.18 -9.91 -25.20
N GLY A 81 6.33 -8.66 -24.78
CA GLY A 81 5.30 -7.62 -24.95
C GLY A 81 4.11 -7.77 -24.00
N VAL A 82 4.20 -8.64 -22.99
CA VAL A 82 3.11 -8.90 -22.05
C VAL A 82 2.70 -7.63 -21.30
N THR A 83 1.40 -7.41 -21.12
CA THR A 83 0.89 -6.31 -20.30
C THR A 83 0.94 -6.66 -18.81
N LEU A 84 0.88 -5.65 -17.93
CA LEU A 84 0.83 -5.89 -16.49
C LEU A 84 -0.39 -6.72 -16.08
N HIS A 85 -1.50 -6.51 -16.79
CA HIS A 85 -2.74 -7.29 -16.62
C HIS A 85 -2.58 -8.76 -17.04
N GLU A 86 -1.68 -9.10 -17.95
CA GLU A 86 -1.42 -10.47 -18.38
C GLU A 86 -0.33 -11.15 -17.55
N PHE A 87 0.66 -10.40 -17.06
CA PHE A 87 1.77 -10.93 -16.26
C PHE A 87 1.29 -11.50 -14.91
N GLN A 88 0.41 -10.77 -14.21
CA GLN A 88 -0.16 -11.04 -12.87
C GLN A 88 0.52 -12.09 -11.97
N PRO A 89 1.82 -11.97 -11.62
CA PRO A 89 2.32 -12.77 -10.52
C PRO A 89 1.58 -12.33 -9.25
N LYS A 90 1.05 -13.30 -8.50
CA LYS A 90 0.21 -13.06 -7.32
C LYS A 90 0.79 -11.96 -6.39
N PRO A 91 2.09 -11.96 -6.05
CA PRO A 91 2.65 -10.93 -5.17
C PRO A 91 2.55 -9.50 -5.72
N LEU A 92 2.81 -9.29 -7.02
CA LEU A 92 2.68 -7.97 -7.63
C LEU A 92 1.21 -7.54 -7.67
N LYS A 93 0.32 -8.46 -8.04
CA LYS A 93 -1.12 -8.19 -8.07
C LYS A 93 -1.64 -7.77 -6.70
N ASP A 94 -1.32 -8.54 -5.66
CA ASP A 94 -1.77 -8.29 -4.30
C ASP A 94 -1.22 -6.95 -3.74
N PHE A 95 0.03 -6.61 -4.10
CA PHE A 95 0.63 -5.32 -3.77
C PHE A 95 -0.09 -4.16 -4.46
N LEU A 96 -0.28 -4.25 -5.79
CA LEU A 96 -0.94 -3.21 -6.59
C LEU A 96 -2.39 -2.97 -6.14
N SER A 97 -3.08 -4.02 -5.68
CA SER A 97 -4.46 -3.96 -5.21
C SER A 97 -4.61 -3.68 -3.70
N LEU A 98 -3.50 -3.61 -2.96
CA LEU A 98 -3.46 -3.51 -1.49
C LEU A 98 -4.26 -4.62 -0.77
N THR A 99 -4.50 -5.76 -1.42
CA THR A 99 -5.38 -6.81 -0.89
C THR A 99 -4.75 -7.47 0.33
N SER A 100 -3.48 -7.87 0.23
CA SER A 100 -2.75 -8.49 1.34
C SER A 100 -2.53 -7.50 2.48
N PHE A 101 -2.26 -6.23 2.18
CA PHE A 101 -2.18 -5.18 3.20
C PHE A 101 -3.47 -5.07 4.02
N ARG A 102 -4.64 -5.00 3.36
CA ARG A 102 -5.94 -4.96 4.04
C ARG A 102 -6.16 -6.21 4.90
N ALA A 103 -5.87 -7.39 4.34
CA ALA A 103 -6.06 -8.66 5.01
C ALA A 103 -5.17 -8.82 6.25
N GLU A 104 -3.88 -8.49 6.13
CA GLU A 104 -2.94 -8.52 7.24
C GLU A 104 -3.29 -7.51 8.33
N MET A 105 -3.74 -6.30 7.94
CA MET A 105 -4.21 -5.30 8.90
C MET A 105 -5.38 -5.83 9.73
N MET A 106 -6.33 -6.51 9.09
CA MET A 106 -7.46 -7.12 9.81
C MET A 106 -7.00 -8.29 10.69
N ALA A 107 -6.25 -9.22 10.12
CA ALA A 107 -5.80 -10.43 10.81
C ALA A 107 -4.87 -10.13 12.00
N GLY A 108 -4.06 -9.08 11.91
CA GLY A 108 -3.18 -8.65 13.00
C GLY A 108 -3.93 -7.96 14.13
N LEU A 109 -4.98 -7.20 13.83
CA LEU A 109 -5.67 -6.37 14.83
C LEU A 109 -6.85 -7.08 15.51
N GLU A 110 -7.52 -7.99 14.81
CA GLU A 110 -8.69 -8.73 15.31
C GLU A 110 -8.44 -9.46 16.64
N PRO A 111 -7.32 -10.21 16.82
CA PRO A 111 -7.08 -10.96 18.06
C PRO A 111 -6.97 -10.09 19.31
N TYR A 112 -6.76 -8.78 19.15
CA TYR A 112 -6.56 -7.82 20.23
C TYR A 112 -7.79 -6.96 20.52
N GLY A 113 -8.95 -7.30 19.94
CA GLY A 113 -10.23 -6.63 20.21
C GLY A 113 -10.46 -5.34 19.41
N VAL A 114 -9.72 -5.14 18.32
CA VAL A 114 -9.99 -4.07 17.36
C VAL A 114 -11.17 -4.48 16.46
N GLU A 115 -12.10 -3.56 16.21
CA GLU A 115 -13.34 -3.83 15.46
C GLU A 115 -13.10 -3.84 13.94
N VAL A 116 -12.30 -4.80 13.48
CA VAL A 116 -11.81 -4.87 12.09
C VAL A 116 -12.91 -5.08 11.04
N GLY A 117 -14.14 -5.44 11.45
CA GLY A 117 -15.28 -5.54 10.55
C GLY A 117 -15.53 -4.25 9.75
N ARG A 118 -15.19 -3.08 10.32
CA ARG A 118 -15.28 -1.80 9.60
C ARG A 118 -14.21 -1.66 8.51
N ILE A 119 -13.01 -2.23 8.69
CA ILE A 119 -11.95 -2.23 7.66
C ILE A 119 -12.40 -3.04 6.43
N ALA A 120 -13.23 -4.06 6.63
CA ALA A 120 -13.77 -4.91 5.56
C ALA A 120 -14.83 -4.23 4.68
N THR A 121 -15.35 -3.06 5.07
CA THR A 121 -16.34 -2.32 4.26
C THR A 121 -15.67 -1.37 3.28
N ASP A 122 -16.28 -1.23 2.10
CA ASP A 122 -15.78 -0.29 1.08
C ASP A 122 -15.96 1.17 1.51
N ASP A 123 -16.98 1.46 2.33
CA ASP A 123 -17.23 2.80 2.90
C ASP A 123 -16.06 3.31 3.74
N PHE A 124 -15.33 2.40 4.41
CA PHE A 124 -14.11 2.75 5.13
C PHE A 124 -12.89 2.64 4.22
N TRP A 125 -12.77 1.53 3.48
CA TRP A 125 -11.55 1.22 2.75
C TRP A 125 -11.28 2.17 1.59
N LYS A 126 -12.30 2.62 0.85
CA LYS A 126 -12.12 3.55 -0.27
C LYS A 126 -11.54 4.90 0.18
N PRO A 127 -12.12 5.59 1.17
CA PRO A 127 -11.50 6.80 1.72
C PRO A 127 -10.14 6.56 2.36
N PHE A 128 -9.95 5.41 3.02
CA PHE A 128 -8.65 5.03 3.60
C PHE A 128 -7.56 4.96 2.54
N VAL A 129 -7.79 4.22 1.44
CA VAL A 129 -6.84 4.11 0.33
C VAL A 129 -6.57 5.47 -0.30
N GLN A 130 -7.60 6.30 -0.50
CA GLN A 130 -7.43 7.64 -1.08
C GLN A 130 -6.46 8.49 -0.24
N CYS A 131 -6.69 8.54 1.07
CA CYS A 131 -5.84 9.28 1.99
C CYS A 131 -4.46 8.64 2.12
N TYR A 132 -4.37 7.31 2.18
CA TYR A 132 -3.10 6.58 2.23
C TYR A 132 -2.22 6.85 1.01
N MET A 133 -2.79 6.84 -0.20
CA MET A 133 -2.05 7.20 -1.41
C MET A 133 -1.53 8.63 -1.36
N SER A 134 -2.32 9.56 -0.83
CA SER A 134 -1.90 10.96 -0.68
C SER A 134 -0.73 11.09 0.30
N VAL A 135 -0.70 10.29 1.37
CA VAL A 135 0.44 10.23 2.31
C VAL A 135 1.73 9.77 1.62
N ILE A 136 1.66 8.73 0.77
CA ILE A 136 2.87 8.11 0.19
C ILE A 136 3.27 8.65 -1.19
N GLN A 137 2.46 9.51 -1.82
CA GLN A 137 2.69 9.94 -3.21
C GLN A 137 4.05 10.59 -3.44
N ASP A 138 4.52 11.36 -2.46
CA ASP A 138 5.81 12.07 -2.49
C ASP A 138 6.94 11.27 -1.84
N CYS A 139 6.66 10.03 -1.39
CA CYS A 139 7.60 9.15 -0.72
C CYS A 139 7.86 7.93 -1.60
N PRO A 140 8.89 7.89 -2.46
CA PRO A 140 9.13 6.72 -3.30
C PRO A 140 9.73 5.53 -2.51
N LEU A 141 9.45 4.30 -2.97
CA LEU A 141 10.30 3.14 -2.70
C LEU A 141 11.58 3.26 -3.52
N GLU A 142 12.74 3.12 -2.90
CA GLU A 142 14.04 3.29 -3.57
C GLU A 142 14.91 2.03 -3.51
N ALA A 143 15.59 1.74 -4.62
CA ALA A 143 16.64 0.72 -4.69
C ALA A 143 17.79 1.07 -3.71
N TRP A 144 18.24 0.09 -2.92
CA TRP A 144 19.30 0.28 -1.92
C TRP A 144 20.71 0.06 -2.48
N GLU A 145 20.84 -0.55 -3.66
CA GLU A 145 22.14 -0.89 -4.25
C GLU A 145 22.24 -0.50 -5.72
N GLN A 146 23.47 -0.23 -6.18
CA GLN A 146 23.84 -0.13 -7.60
C GLN A 146 23.81 -1.49 -8.32
N ASN A 147 23.22 -2.52 -7.72
CA ASN A 147 22.96 -3.77 -8.41
C ASN A 147 21.89 -3.49 -9.46
N ALA A 148 22.26 -3.72 -10.73
CA ALA A 148 21.54 -3.38 -11.94
C ALA A 148 20.06 -3.80 -11.91
N THR A 149 19.24 -2.98 -11.26
CA THR A 149 17.80 -3.10 -11.23
C THR A 149 17.30 -2.23 -12.36
N HIS A 150 16.50 -2.83 -13.26
CA HIS A 150 15.86 -2.05 -14.30
C HIS A 150 14.90 -1.04 -13.70
N VAL A 151 14.39 -1.25 -12.49
CA VAL A 151 13.48 -0.36 -11.76
C VAL A 151 14.18 0.24 -10.54
N SER A 152 14.27 1.57 -10.49
CA SER A 152 14.99 2.31 -9.44
C SER A 152 14.08 2.93 -8.38
N HIS A 153 12.89 3.35 -8.79
CA HIS A 153 11.91 4.05 -7.96
C HIS A 153 10.51 3.53 -8.25
N VAL A 154 9.70 3.33 -7.22
CA VAL A 154 8.24 3.05 -7.33
C VAL A 154 7.50 4.07 -6.46
N SER A 155 6.42 4.64 -6.98
CA SER A 155 5.53 5.57 -6.28
C SER A 155 4.08 5.29 -6.68
N ALA A 156 3.13 5.78 -5.89
CA ALA A 156 1.72 5.58 -6.15
C ALA A 156 0.95 6.87 -5.91
N GLN A 157 -0.12 7.09 -6.67
CA GLN A 157 -1.06 8.19 -6.41
C GLN A 157 -2.48 7.71 -6.69
N ALA A 158 -3.45 8.21 -5.93
CA ALA A 158 -4.84 7.97 -6.24
C ALA A 158 -5.31 8.91 -7.36
N TRP A 159 -6.13 8.43 -8.28
CA TRP A 159 -6.79 9.30 -9.25
C TRP A 159 -7.80 10.23 -8.56
N PRO A 160 -8.03 11.43 -9.11
CA PRO A 160 -9.16 12.26 -8.71
C PRO A 160 -10.47 11.49 -8.87
N GLU A 161 -11.40 11.67 -7.94
CA GLU A 161 -12.66 10.92 -7.91
C GLU A 161 -13.49 11.09 -9.18
N GLU A 162 -13.55 12.30 -9.73
CA GLU A 162 -14.26 12.58 -10.99
C GLU A 162 -13.68 11.78 -12.17
N MET A 163 -12.35 11.71 -12.25
CA MET A 163 -11.64 10.95 -13.29
C MET A 163 -11.88 9.44 -13.12
N ALA A 164 -11.75 8.94 -11.88
CA ALA A 164 -12.00 7.54 -11.56
C ALA A 164 -13.44 7.15 -11.90
N ASN A 165 -14.44 7.94 -11.49
CA ASN A 165 -15.84 7.66 -11.78
C ASN A 165 -16.19 7.73 -13.26
N GLY A 166 -15.52 8.59 -14.04
CA GLY A 166 -15.73 8.68 -15.48
C GLY A 166 -15.27 7.43 -16.25
N MET A 167 -14.20 6.77 -15.81
CA MET A 167 -13.63 5.58 -16.48
C MET A 167 -14.01 4.25 -15.82
N PHE A 168 -14.12 4.25 -14.48
CA PHE A 168 -14.39 3.09 -13.65
C PHE A 168 -15.44 3.44 -12.59
N PRO A 169 -16.73 3.53 -12.96
CA PRO A 169 -17.79 3.98 -12.07
C PRO A 169 -17.82 3.22 -10.74
N GLY A 170 -17.84 3.96 -9.63
CA GLY A 170 -17.93 3.41 -8.28
C GLY A 170 -16.63 2.81 -7.73
N LYS A 171 -15.53 2.83 -8.51
CA LYS A 171 -14.22 2.31 -8.10
C LYS A 171 -13.29 3.43 -7.66
N ARG A 172 -12.31 3.09 -6.82
CA ARG A 172 -11.12 3.92 -6.62
C ARG A 172 -10.01 3.41 -7.51
N VAL A 173 -9.19 4.32 -8.04
CA VAL A 173 -8.10 3.95 -8.96
C VAL A 173 -6.79 4.42 -8.38
N VAL A 174 -5.83 3.51 -8.27
CA VAL A 174 -4.46 3.81 -7.88
C VAL A 174 -3.58 3.72 -9.12
N GLN A 175 -2.87 4.80 -9.41
CA GLN A 175 -1.84 4.82 -10.43
C GLN A 175 -0.49 4.53 -9.79
N TRP A 176 0.13 3.45 -10.24
CA TRP A 176 1.48 3.08 -9.89
C TRP A 176 2.43 3.64 -10.94
N ASN A 177 3.51 4.27 -10.49
CA ASN A 177 4.53 4.84 -11.35
C ASN A 177 5.88 4.24 -10.95
N TRP A 178 6.65 3.79 -11.94
CA TRP A 178 8.00 3.32 -11.68
C TRP A 178 9.00 3.81 -12.72
N THR A 179 10.24 4.04 -12.28
CA THR A 179 11.28 4.66 -13.10
C THR A 179 12.32 3.62 -13.48
N LEU A 180 12.54 3.48 -14.78
CA LEU A 180 13.57 2.60 -15.30
C LEU A 180 14.96 3.22 -15.18
N ALA A 181 16.00 2.40 -15.04
CA ALA A 181 17.40 2.81 -15.11
C ALA A 181 17.67 3.48 -16.46
N GLY A 182 17.58 4.82 -16.51
CA GLY A 182 17.60 5.60 -17.75
C GLY A 182 16.49 6.65 -17.90
N THR A 183 15.79 7.04 -16.83
CA THR A 183 14.77 8.12 -16.76
C THR A 183 13.43 7.87 -17.44
N LYS A 184 13.24 6.72 -18.11
CA LYS A 184 11.91 6.35 -18.62
C LYS A 184 10.98 6.04 -17.44
N GLN A 185 9.91 6.81 -17.30
CA GLN A 185 8.85 6.54 -16.34
C GLN A 185 7.74 5.72 -17.01
N VAL A 186 7.32 4.64 -16.33
CA VAL A 186 6.18 3.81 -16.72
C VAL A 186 5.05 4.04 -15.71
N LYS A 187 3.81 3.98 -16.19
CA LYS A 187 2.61 4.23 -15.38
C LYS A 187 1.58 3.15 -15.70
N ASP A 188 0.93 2.64 -14.67
CA ASP A 188 -0.19 1.71 -14.80
C ASP A 188 -1.26 2.02 -13.74
N ALA A 189 -2.52 1.75 -14.07
CA ALA A 189 -3.67 2.10 -13.23
C ALA A 189 -4.39 0.83 -12.77
N CYS A 190 -4.47 0.65 -11.45
CA CYS A 190 -5.19 -0.42 -10.80
C CYS A 190 -6.54 0.11 -10.28
N ALA A 191 -7.64 -0.36 -10.87
CA ALA A 191 -8.97 -0.08 -10.36
C ALA A 191 -9.29 -1.02 -9.18
N LEU A 192 -9.42 -0.44 -8.00
CA LEU A 192 -9.74 -1.10 -6.75
C LEU A 192 -11.26 -1.24 -6.56
N ILE A 193 -11.64 -2.10 -5.61
CA ILE A 193 -13.01 -2.34 -5.17
C ILE A 193 -13.67 -1.04 -4.73
#